data_AF-A0A958I0H2-F1
#
_entry.id   AF-A0A958I0H2-F1
#
_cell.length_a   1.000
_cell.length_b   1.000
_cell.length_c   1.000
_cell.angle_alpha   90.00
_cell.angle_beta   90.00
_cell.angle_gamma   90.00
#
_symmetry.space_group_name_H-M   'P 1'
#
loop_
_entity.id
_entity.type
_entity.pdbx_description
1 polymer ?
#
loop_
_entity_poly.entity_id
_entity_poly.type
_entity_poly.pdbx_seq_one_letter_code
_entity_poly.pdbx_strand_id
1 'polypeptide(L)'
;MAHPPIGIANSVSYNFQYDPLDTLAFAKQSEFDPVQIYVNAAMLANPDVLQQLQSQQTGFQKVYFHAEGYLNADFSGSDYRSQLTRFVKGTPKPNYILHVDERVKIDD
;
A
#
# COMPACT_ATOMS: atom_id res chain seq x y z
N MET A 1 -1.20 9.64 -20.24
CA MET A 1 -1.07 9.81 -18.77
C MET A 1 0.02 8.88 -18.29
N ALA A 2 1.01 9.36 -17.55
CA ALA A 2 2.07 8.51 -17.02
C ALA A 2 1.50 7.54 -15.98
N HIS A 3 1.84 6.26 -16.08
CA HIS A 3 1.50 5.27 -15.06
C HIS A 3 2.42 5.47 -13.84
N PRO A 4 1.92 5.39 -12.61
CA PRO A 4 2.79 5.46 -11.43
C PRO A 4 3.81 4.32 -11.47
N PRO A 5 5.06 4.55 -11.04
CA PRO A 5 6.06 3.50 -10.98
C PRO A 5 5.59 2.40 -10.03
N ILE A 6 5.52 1.17 -10.54
CA ILE A 6 5.19 -0.02 -9.76
C ILE A 6 6.51 -0.63 -9.29
N GLY A 7 6.76 -0.58 -7.98
CA GLY A 7 7.84 -1.32 -7.34
C GLY A 7 7.38 -2.73 -6.95
N ILE A 8 8.32 -3.68 -6.92
CA ILE A 8 8.12 -5.02 -6.36
C ILE A 8 8.95 -5.06 -5.08
N ALA A 9 8.34 -5.46 -3.96
CA ALA A 9 9.07 -5.70 -2.71
C ALA A 9 8.85 -7.13 -2.25
N ASN A 10 9.95 -7.85 -2.02
CA ASN A 10 9.96 -9.10 -1.27
C ASN A 10 10.20 -8.74 0.20
N SER A 11 9.14 -8.60 0.99
CA SER A 11 9.27 -8.33 2.42
C SER A 11 8.55 -9.40 3.22
N VAL A 12 9.30 -10.13 4.06
CA VAL A 12 8.73 -10.97 5.12
C VAL A 12 8.23 -10.05 6.23
N SER A 13 7.11 -9.39 6.02
CA SER A 13 6.42 -8.61 7.05
C SER A 13 4.99 -9.13 7.16
N TYR A 14 4.86 -10.28 7.83
CA TYR A 14 3.59 -10.87 8.26
C TYR A 14 3.12 -10.11 9.50
N ASN A 15 2.69 -8.86 9.32
CA ASN A 15 2.03 -8.11 10.40
C ASN A 15 0.80 -7.39 9.86
N PHE A 16 -0.20 -8.18 9.47
CA PHE A 16 -1.53 -7.74 9.06
C PHE A 16 -2.32 -7.00 10.16
N GLN A 17 -1.71 -6.76 11.32
CA GLN A 17 -2.36 -6.22 12.52
C GLN A 17 -2.05 -4.74 12.80
N TYR A 18 -1.13 -4.11 12.05
CA TYR A 18 -0.81 -2.70 12.28
C TYR A 18 -1.76 -1.79 11.51
N ASP A 19 -2.43 -0.90 12.23
CA ASP A 19 -3.23 0.18 11.64
C ASP A 19 -2.31 1.08 10.79
N PRO A 20 -2.69 1.39 9.54
CA PRO A 20 -1.87 2.24 8.67
C PRO A 20 -1.68 3.66 9.22
N LEU A 21 -2.61 4.16 10.05
CA LEU A 21 -2.47 5.46 10.71
C LEU A 21 -1.47 5.39 11.87
N ASP A 22 -1.49 4.31 12.65
CA ASP A 22 -0.49 4.06 13.69
C ASP A 22 0.91 3.91 13.08
N THR A 23 1.00 3.26 11.90
CA THR A 23 2.25 3.12 11.15
C THR A 23 2.82 4.49 10.75
N LEU A 24 1.98 5.40 10.26
CA LEU A 24 2.39 6.77 9.93
C LEU A 24 2.79 7.56 11.19
N ALA A 25 2.03 7.44 12.27
CA ALA A 25 2.34 8.11 13.53
C ALA A 25 3.68 7.65 14.11
N PHE A 26 3.92 6.34 14.14
CA PHE A 26 5.17 5.73 14.60
C PHE A 26 6.36 6.12 13.72
N ALA A 27 6.20 6.05 12.40
CA ALA A 27 7.25 6.43 11.45
C ALA A 27 7.64 7.91 11.59
N LYS A 28 6.65 8.78 11.81
CA LYS A 28 6.90 10.22 12.06
C LYS A 28 7.64 10.45 13.36
N GLN A 29 7.26 9.78 14.45
CA GLN A 29 7.95 9.87 15.75
C GLN A 29 9.39 9.35 15.68
N SER A 30 9.62 8.34 14.85
CA SER A 30 10.92 7.67 14.71
C SER A 30 11.78 8.24 13.58
N GLU A 31 11.31 9.29 12.88
CA GLU A 31 11.98 9.91 11.73
C GLU A 31 12.32 8.92 10.60
N PHE A 32 11.47 7.90 10.39
CA PHE A 32 11.63 6.94 9.31
C PHE A 32 11.11 7.49 7.98
N ASP A 33 11.96 7.44 6.95
CA ASP A 33 11.63 7.80 5.56
C ASP A 33 12.54 6.97 4.62
N PRO A 34 12.01 6.13 3.69
CA PRO A 34 10.62 6.01 3.25
C PRO A 34 9.71 5.16 4.15
N VAL A 35 8.39 5.37 4.04
CA VAL A 35 7.35 4.58 4.72
C VAL A 35 6.56 3.73 3.73
N GLN A 36 6.22 2.52 4.17
CA GLN A 36 5.32 1.61 3.45
C GLN A 36 4.02 1.45 4.25
N ILE A 37 2.87 1.54 3.57
CA ILE A 37 1.53 1.47 4.18
C ILE A 37 0.76 0.33 3.54
N TYR A 38 0.36 -0.64 4.34
CA TYR A 38 -0.56 -1.70 3.90
C TYR A 38 -1.98 -1.14 3.73
N VAL A 39 -2.64 -1.47 2.62
CA VAL A 39 -4.01 -1.04 2.32
C VAL A 39 -4.83 -2.25 1.90
N ASN A 40 -5.87 -2.59 2.66
CA ASN A 40 -6.80 -3.67 2.33
C ASN A 40 -8.12 -3.15 1.75
N ALA A 41 -9.01 -4.06 1.32
CA ALA A 41 -10.29 -3.69 0.74
C ALA A 41 -11.21 -2.93 1.72
N ALA A 42 -11.21 -3.26 3.01
CA ALA A 42 -12.03 -2.60 4.02
C ALA A 42 -11.63 -1.12 4.21
N MET A 43 -10.33 -0.81 4.17
CA MET A 43 -9.82 0.56 4.23
C MET A 43 -10.21 1.37 2.99
N LEU A 44 -10.14 0.77 1.80
CA LEU A 44 -10.58 1.45 0.56
C LEU A 44 -12.08 1.77 0.54
N ALA A 45 -12.88 1.00 1.28
CA ALA A 45 -14.30 1.26 1.46
C ALA A 45 -14.61 2.34 2.52
N ASN A 46 -13.60 2.85 3.25
CA ASN A 46 -13.77 3.82 4.32
C ASN A 46 -13.18 5.20 3.95
N PRO A 47 -14.00 6.17 3.52
CA PRO A 47 -13.54 7.50 3.10
C PRO A 47 -12.74 8.26 4.17
N ASP A 48 -13.10 8.12 5.44
CA ASP A 48 -12.47 8.84 6.54
C ASP A 48 -11.01 8.38 6.72
N VAL A 49 -10.77 7.07 6.64
CA VAL A 49 -9.41 6.51 6.69
C VAL A 49 -8.58 6.98 5.52
N LEU A 50 -9.14 6.98 4.30
CA LEU A 50 -8.43 7.43 3.11
C LEU A 50 -8.05 8.92 3.18
N GLN A 51 -8.95 9.75 3.69
CA GLN A 51 -8.69 11.17 3.90
C GLN A 51 -7.58 11.39 4.94
N GLN A 52 -7.59 10.61 6.03
CA GLN A 52 -6.54 10.69 7.06
C GLN A 52 -5.18 10.24 6.53
N LEU A 53 -5.12 9.15 5.76
CA LEU A 53 -3.88 8.72 5.10
C LEU A 53 -3.35 9.79 4.14
N GLN A 54 -4.25 10.45 3.41
CA GLN A 54 -3.88 11.51 2.48
C GLN A 54 -3.35 12.77 3.15
N SER A 55 -3.85 13.15 4.32
CA SER A 55 -3.39 14.33 5.05
C SER A 55 -2.06 14.06 5.77
N GLN A 56 -1.90 12.86 6.34
CA GLN A 56 -0.72 12.51 7.15
C GLN A 56 0.53 12.17 6.33
N GLN A 57 0.38 11.73 5.07
CA GLN A 57 1.52 11.42 4.19
C GLN A 57 2.38 12.64 3.82
N THR A 58 1.87 13.87 4.00
CA THR A 58 2.55 15.11 3.59
C THR A 58 3.89 15.33 4.29
N GLY A 59 4.10 14.70 5.44
CA GLY A 59 5.34 14.76 6.21
C GLY A 59 6.48 13.88 5.71
N PHE A 60 6.26 13.02 4.70
CA PHE A 60 7.25 12.06 4.23
C PHE A 60 7.76 12.40 2.82
N GLN A 61 9.05 12.15 2.54
CA GLN A 61 9.59 12.33 1.20
C GLN A 61 9.03 11.28 0.24
N LYS A 62 8.89 10.02 0.71
CA LYS A 62 8.34 8.91 -0.08
C LYS A 62 7.42 8.02 0.77
N VAL A 63 6.20 7.82 0.26
CA VAL A 63 5.21 6.88 0.80
C VAL A 63 4.88 5.86 -0.28
N TYR A 64 4.94 4.58 0.09
CA TYR A 64 4.61 3.46 -0.78
C TYR A 64 3.36 2.74 -0.25
N PHE A 65 2.37 2.54 -1.10
CA PHE A 65 1.18 1.76 -0.74
C PHE A 65 1.36 0.30 -1.15
N HIS A 66 1.20 -0.58 -0.18
CA HIS A 66 1.31 -2.04 -0.28
C HIS A 66 -0.10 -2.62 -0.40
N ALA A 67 -0.34 -3.31 -1.52
CA ALA A 67 -1.62 -3.96 -1.82
C ALA A 67 -1.82 -5.30 -1.08
N GLU A 68 -3.06 -5.60 -0.73
CA GLU A 68 -3.53 -6.91 -0.31
C GLU A 68 -3.72 -7.83 -1.53
N GLY A 69 -3.19 -9.06 -1.45
CA GLY A 69 -3.41 -10.11 -2.44
C GLY A 69 -2.16 -10.53 -3.21
N TYR A 70 -2.37 -11.35 -4.25
CA TYR A 70 -1.32 -11.95 -5.08
C TYR A 70 -1.28 -11.30 -6.46
N LEU A 71 -0.10 -11.20 -7.07
CA LEU A 71 0.02 -10.72 -8.45
C LEU A 71 -0.44 -11.80 -9.45
N ASN A 72 -1.74 -11.87 -9.69
CA ASN A 72 -2.35 -12.81 -10.61
C ASN A 72 -3.44 -12.14 -11.48
N ALA A 73 -4.07 -12.93 -12.35
CA ALA A 73 -5.16 -12.47 -13.22
C ALA A 73 -6.36 -11.95 -12.40
N ASP A 74 -6.66 -12.59 -11.27
CA ASP A 74 -7.76 -12.20 -10.39
C ASP A 74 -7.54 -10.80 -9.80
N PHE A 75 -6.34 -10.53 -9.30
CA PHE A 75 -5.96 -9.19 -8.84
C PHE A 75 -6.05 -8.17 -9.98
N SER A 76 -5.56 -8.52 -11.16
CA SER A 76 -5.56 -7.64 -12.33
C SER A 76 -6.98 -7.26 -12.77
N GLY A 77 -7.95 -8.16 -12.64
CA GLY A 77 -9.36 -7.91 -12.94
C GLY A 77 -10.19 -7.37 -11.78
N SER A 78 -9.62 -7.23 -10.57
CA SER A 78 -10.40 -6.93 -9.36
C SER A 78 -10.86 -5.47 -9.26
N ASP A 79 -12.04 -5.28 -8.66
CA ASP A 79 -12.52 -3.97 -8.22
C ASP A 79 -11.56 -3.33 -7.20
N TYR A 80 -10.96 -4.17 -6.35
CA TYR A 80 -9.95 -3.76 -5.38
C TYR A 80 -8.77 -3.02 -6.05
N ARG A 81 -8.15 -3.61 -7.08
CA ARG A 81 -7.07 -2.97 -7.85
C ARG A 81 -7.51 -1.63 -8.42
N SER A 82 -8.73 -1.55 -8.94
CA SER A 82 -9.27 -0.32 -9.53
C SER A 82 -9.43 0.78 -8.48
N GLN A 83 -9.96 0.44 -7.30
CA GLN A 83 -10.11 1.36 -6.17
C GLN A 83 -8.75 1.81 -5.62
N LEU A 84 -7.81 0.88 -5.43
CA LEU A 84 -6.47 1.16 -4.96
C LEU A 84 -5.72 2.09 -5.92
N THR A 85 -5.78 1.79 -7.22
CA THR A 85 -5.17 2.63 -8.26
C THR A 85 -5.76 4.04 -8.26
N ARG A 86 -7.08 4.18 -8.07
CA ARG A 86 -7.75 5.49 -7.97
C ARG A 86 -7.27 6.25 -6.74
N PHE A 87 -7.19 5.59 -5.59
CA PHE A 87 -6.71 6.18 -4.34
C PHE A 87 -5.25 6.67 -4.47
N VAL A 88 -4.34 5.81 -4.94
CA VAL A 88 -2.91 6.14 -5.11
C VAL A 88 -2.72 7.30 -6.09
N LYS A 89 -3.46 7.33 -7.20
CA LYS A 89 -3.41 8.45 -8.15
C LYS A 89 -3.91 9.78 -7.56
N GLY A 90 -4.71 9.73 -6.50
CA GLY A 90 -5.18 10.91 -5.77
C GLY A 90 -4.18 11.46 -4.77
N THR A 91 -3.01 10.83 -4.58
CA THR A 91 -1.99 11.31 -3.63
C THR A 91 -1.00 12.28 -4.30
N PRO A 92 -0.36 13.19 -3.52
CA PRO A 92 0.60 14.15 -4.07
C PRO A 92 1.82 13.50 -4.74
N LYS A 93 2.19 12.29 -4.30
CA LYS A 93 3.35 11.53 -4.80
C LYS A 93 2.95 10.06 -4.97
N PRO A 94 2.41 9.67 -6.14
CA PRO A 94 1.86 8.34 -6.34
C PRO A 94 2.98 7.30 -6.50
N ASN A 95 3.45 6.71 -5.39
CA ASN A 95 4.32 5.53 -5.40
C ASN A 95 3.53 4.30 -4.95
N TYR A 96 3.76 3.18 -5.62
CA TYR A 96 2.98 1.97 -5.43
C TYR A 96 3.90 0.74 -5.38
N ILE A 97 3.69 -0.13 -4.40
CA ILE A 97 4.40 -1.41 -4.30
C ILE A 97 3.35 -2.53 -4.36
N LEU A 98 3.52 -3.41 -5.34
CA LEU A 98 2.81 -4.69 -5.34
C LEU A 98 3.64 -5.69 -4.57
N HIS A 99 3.05 -6.27 -3.54
CA HIS A 99 3.65 -7.44 -2.92
C HIS A 99 3.23 -8.66 -3.72
N VAL A 100 4.23 -9.46 -4.09
CA VAL A 100 4.05 -10.76 -4.70
C VAL A 100 4.53 -11.75 -3.68
N ASP A 101 3.60 -12.32 -2.93
CA ASP A 101 3.89 -13.50 -2.14
C ASP A 101 3.97 -14.66 -3.14
N GLU A 102 5.20 -14.92 -3.62
CA GLU A 102 5.47 -16.09 -4.44
C GLU A 102 5.12 -17.30 -3.58
N ARG A 103 3.90 -17.83 -3.72
CA ARG A 103 3.62 -19.22 -3.34
C ARG A 103 4.40 -20.12 -4.29
N VAL A 104 5.72 -20.11 -4.16
CA VAL A 104 6.50 -21.29 -4.49
C VAL A 104 6.03 -22.31 -3.46
N LYS A 105 5.26 -23.31 -3.90
CA LYS A 105 5.28 -24.58 -3.18
C LYS A 105 6.75 -24.96 -3.13
N ILE A 106 7.38 -24.90 -1.95
CA ILE A 106 8.62 -25.63 -1.74
C ILE A 106 8.24 -27.08 -2.02
N ASP A 107 8.88 -27.67 -3.03
CA ASP A 107 8.58 -29.02 -3.51
C ASP A 107 8.36 -29.99 -2.35
N ASP A 108 7.27 -30.77 -2.41
CA ASP A 108 7.12 -32.01 -1.61
C ASP A 108 7.93 -33.13 -2.27
#